data_AF-I3TEX3-F1
#
_entry.id   AF-I3TEX3-F1
#
_cell.length_a   1.000
_cell.length_b   1.000
_cell.length_c   1.000
_cell.angle_alpha   90.00
_cell.angle_beta   90.00
_cell.angle_gamma   90.00
#
_symmetry.space_group_name_H-M   'P 1'
#
loop_
_entity.id
_entity.type
_entity.pdbx_description
1 polymer ?
#
loop_
_entity_poly.entity_id
_entity_poly.type
_entity_poly.pdbx_seq_one_letter_code
_entity_poly.pdbx_strand_id
1 'polypeptide(L)'
;MERVYKLALILASVAFALIVLSFSLPREFGLKMVSTVGVNGSGEGWTIIWLDTNDQVTVALPKLSNGTFSITGGGYNYTDVFWDTTSFTVLFKGSSGLYNISLVSEVPLDYFNVSVSGARFTWVHNLLAVAGLVMLAASPGSIFFYYLTKQYPDTKSDVVEGVAVTCRTKGYDRHECQLRLPASLDEGVKTRLRSALVDFYTHHNYVCTELTGDLIYARHRRGRNEVFINVGREVVTFQYRVRKFLAHGSRDLEWVFKEVRDVARATLGY
;
A
#
# COMPACT_ATOMS: atom_id res chain seq x y z
N MET A 1 18.21 -13.18 1.49
CA MET A 1 18.10 -12.22 2.61
C MET A 1 18.14 -10.78 2.11
N GLU A 2 19.18 -10.36 1.40
CA GLU A 2 19.37 -8.96 0.92
C GLU A 2 18.14 -8.31 0.26
N ARG A 3 17.38 -9.02 -0.58
CA ARG A 3 16.21 -8.45 -1.28
C ARG A 3 14.96 -8.26 -0.40
N VAL A 4 14.80 -9.02 0.69
CA VAL A 4 13.67 -8.83 1.64
C VAL A 4 13.92 -7.58 2.47
N TYR A 5 15.15 -7.38 2.93
CA TYR A 5 15.57 -6.13 3.57
C TYR A 5 15.43 -4.94 2.62
N LYS A 6 15.77 -5.08 1.33
CA LYS A 6 15.53 -4.03 0.33
C LYS A 6 14.04 -3.70 0.18
N LEU A 7 13.15 -4.70 0.15
CA LEU A 7 11.71 -4.46 0.07
C LEU A 7 11.16 -3.77 1.32
N ALA A 8 11.57 -4.23 2.51
CA ALA A 8 11.20 -3.63 3.78
C ALA A 8 11.70 -2.18 3.89
N LEU A 9 12.93 -1.91 3.41
CA LEU A 9 13.50 -0.57 3.33
C LEU A 9 12.69 0.32 2.38
N ILE A 10 12.36 -0.15 1.18
CA ILE A 10 11.52 0.60 0.22
C ILE A 10 10.16 0.93 0.85
N LEU A 11 9.50 -0.03 1.48
CA LEU A 11 8.22 0.20 2.16
C LEU A 11 8.36 1.25 3.28
N ALA A 12 9.41 1.17 4.09
CA ALA A 12 9.67 2.15 5.15
C ALA A 12 9.97 3.54 4.59
N SER A 13 10.76 3.65 3.52
CA SER A 13 11.09 4.92 2.87
C SER A 13 9.87 5.57 2.22
N VAL A 14 9.05 4.79 1.53
CA VAL A 14 7.79 5.28 0.93
C VAL A 14 6.80 5.69 2.03
N ALA A 15 6.67 4.89 3.08
CA ALA A 15 5.83 5.22 4.24
C ALA A 15 6.24 6.56 4.87
N PHE A 16 7.55 6.73 5.13
CA PHE A 16 8.07 7.97 5.70
C PHE A 16 7.83 9.16 4.77
N ALA A 17 8.05 9.00 3.46
CA ALA A 17 7.75 10.04 2.49
C ALA A 17 6.28 10.44 2.47
N LEU A 18 5.34 9.47 2.52
CA LEU A 18 3.89 9.75 2.56
C LEU A 18 3.48 10.49 3.84
N ILE A 19 4.04 10.11 4.98
CA ILE A 19 3.79 10.79 6.27
C ILE A 19 4.34 12.22 6.20
N VAL A 20 5.60 12.41 5.77
CA VAL A 20 6.20 13.74 5.67
C VAL A 20 5.44 14.63 4.68
N LEU A 21 5.06 14.10 3.51
CA LEU A 21 4.24 14.80 2.52
C LEU A 21 2.87 15.20 3.10
N SER A 22 2.26 14.38 3.95
CA SER A 22 1.02 14.75 4.63
C SER A 22 1.16 15.96 5.57
N PHE A 23 2.37 16.25 6.05
CA PHE A 23 2.64 17.46 6.84
C PHE A 23 3.12 18.66 6.01
N SER A 24 3.61 18.42 4.79
CA SER A 24 4.23 19.44 3.94
C SER A 24 3.40 19.85 2.72
N LEU A 25 2.25 19.20 2.49
CA LEU A 25 1.26 19.69 1.53
C LEU A 25 0.78 21.10 1.95
N PRO A 26 0.72 22.06 1.01
CA PRO A 26 0.28 23.42 1.32
C PRO A 26 -1.11 23.39 1.92
N ARG A 27 -1.27 24.01 3.10
CA ARG A 27 -2.57 24.12 3.80
C ARG A 27 -3.66 24.76 2.94
N GLU A 28 -3.28 25.49 1.89
CA GLU A 28 -4.15 26.11 0.91
C GLU A 28 -4.98 25.11 0.09
N PHE A 29 -4.51 23.88 -0.11
CA PHE A 29 -5.28 22.81 -0.75
C PHE A 29 -6.44 22.28 0.12
N GLY A 30 -6.61 22.80 1.34
CA GLY A 30 -7.70 22.46 2.26
C GLY A 30 -8.61 23.60 2.69
N LEU A 31 -8.45 24.78 2.10
CA LEU A 31 -9.36 25.90 2.34
C LEU A 31 -10.68 25.64 1.60
N LYS A 32 -11.74 25.37 2.36
CA LYS A 32 -13.10 25.36 1.81
C LYS A 32 -13.77 26.67 2.21
N MET A 33 -14.43 27.32 1.27
CA MET A 33 -15.31 28.44 1.57
C MET A 33 -16.44 27.93 2.47
N VAL A 34 -16.46 28.39 3.72
CA VAL A 34 -17.41 27.97 4.75
C VAL A 34 -18.67 28.81 4.67
N SER A 35 -18.52 30.12 4.44
CA SER A 35 -19.62 31.06 4.33
C SER A 35 -19.21 32.28 3.53
N THR A 36 -20.17 32.85 2.80
CA THR A 36 -20.07 34.20 2.24
C THR A 36 -21.27 34.98 2.74
N VAL A 37 -21.01 36.12 3.38
CA VAL A 37 -22.08 37.01 3.82
C VAL A 37 -21.91 38.37 3.17
N GLY A 38 -22.98 38.82 2.54
CA GLY A 38 -23.13 40.18 2.04
C GLY A 38 -23.50 41.13 3.16
N VAL A 39 -22.78 42.23 3.29
CA VAL A 39 -23.10 43.28 4.26
C VAL A 39 -23.46 44.54 3.49
N ASN A 40 -24.67 45.06 3.74
CA ASN A 40 -25.13 46.33 3.22
C ASN A 40 -24.57 47.45 4.12
N GLY A 41 -23.79 48.36 3.55
CA GLY A 41 -22.97 49.30 4.31
C GLY A 41 -23.50 50.74 4.31
N SER A 42 -24.81 50.93 4.17
CA SER A 42 -25.46 52.24 4.28
C SER A 42 -25.43 52.79 5.72
N GLY A 43 -24.25 53.19 6.19
CA GLY A 43 -23.99 53.79 7.51
C GLY A 43 -23.41 52.82 8.53
N GLU A 44 -24.16 51.79 8.90
CA GLU A 44 -23.74 50.70 9.80
C GLU A 44 -24.36 49.39 9.32
N GLY A 45 -23.53 48.36 9.15
CA GLY A 45 -23.97 47.01 8.77
C GLY A 45 -23.43 45.99 9.77
N TRP A 46 -24.27 45.04 10.20
CA TRP A 46 -23.86 43.98 11.10
C TRP A 46 -24.24 42.62 10.52
N THR A 47 -23.40 41.63 10.80
CA THR A 47 -23.66 40.22 10.49
C THR A 47 -23.06 39.35 11.58
N ILE A 48 -23.63 38.16 11.76
CA ILE A 48 -23.08 37.14 12.65
C ILE A 48 -22.33 36.13 11.79
N ILE A 49 -21.06 35.93 12.12
CA ILE A 49 -20.18 34.99 11.45
C ILE A 49 -19.65 34.02 12.49
N TRP A 50 -19.80 32.72 12.21
CA TRP A 50 -19.21 31.67 13.01
C TRP A 50 -17.82 31.36 12.46
N LEU A 51 -16.80 31.44 13.33
CA LEU A 51 -15.39 31.26 13.00
C LEU A 51 -14.78 30.20 13.91
N ASP A 52 -14.03 29.29 13.33
CA ASP A 52 -13.11 28.42 14.07
C ASP A 52 -11.73 29.10 14.18
N THR A 53 -10.96 28.74 15.22
CA THR A 53 -9.59 29.22 15.36
C THR A 53 -8.76 28.76 14.16
N ASN A 54 -8.04 29.70 13.52
CA ASN A 54 -7.30 29.59 12.27
C ASN A 54 -8.15 29.64 10.98
N ASP A 55 -9.42 30.02 11.07
CA ASP A 55 -10.16 30.40 9.87
C ASP A 55 -9.59 31.68 9.26
N GLN A 56 -9.59 31.73 7.93
CA GLN A 56 -9.25 32.92 7.18
C GLN A 56 -10.53 33.71 6.92
N VAL A 57 -10.52 34.97 7.34
CA VAL A 57 -11.57 35.94 7.05
C VAL A 57 -11.06 36.85 5.95
N THR A 58 -11.67 36.75 4.77
CA THR A 58 -11.37 37.61 3.64
C THR A 58 -12.52 38.58 3.44
N VAL A 59 -12.20 39.87 3.42
CA VAL A 59 -13.15 40.94 3.13
C VAL A 59 -12.86 41.44 1.71
N ALA A 60 -13.85 41.35 0.84
CA ALA A 60 -13.80 41.89 -0.51
C ALA A 60 -14.54 43.22 -0.57
N LEU A 61 -13.81 44.27 -0.97
CA LEU A 61 -14.27 45.63 -1.07
C LEU A 61 -14.72 45.94 -2.51
N PRO A 62 -15.77 46.75 -2.70
CA PRO A 62 -16.30 47.08 -4.03
C PRO A 62 -15.36 47.98 -4.85
N LYS A 63 -14.39 48.65 -4.20
CA LYS A 63 -13.40 49.55 -4.81
C LYS A 63 -12.17 49.67 -3.91
N LEU A 64 -11.06 50.17 -4.48
CA LEU A 64 -9.87 50.53 -3.72
C LEU A 64 -10.26 51.48 -2.60
N SER A 65 -9.95 51.09 -1.37
CA SER A 65 -10.32 51.84 -0.17
C SER A 65 -9.22 51.76 0.87
N ASN A 66 -9.15 52.80 1.70
CA ASN A 66 -8.33 52.84 2.91
C ASN A 66 -9.22 52.69 4.13
N GLY A 67 -8.65 52.14 5.19
CA GLY A 67 -9.41 51.96 6.42
C GLY A 67 -8.72 51.10 7.46
N THR A 68 -9.48 50.79 8.48
CA THR A 68 -9.07 49.97 9.61
C THR A 68 -10.01 48.80 9.78
N PHE A 69 -9.43 47.65 10.09
CA PHE A 69 -10.14 46.44 10.44
C PHE A 69 -9.75 46.03 11.85
N SER A 70 -10.72 45.69 12.68
CA SER A 70 -10.46 45.23 14.04
C SER A 70 -11.37 44.09 14.47
N ILE A 71 -10.80 43.19 15.27
CA ILE A 71 -11.52 42.09 15.94
C ILE A 71 -11.25 42.24 17.43
N THR A 72 -12.30 42.47 18.21
CA THR A 72 -12.21 42.74 19.65
C THR A 72 -13.20 41.89 20.43
N GLY A 73 -12.79 41.35 21.57
CA GLY A 73 -13.65 40.52 22.43
C GLY A 73 -12.85 39.37 23.05
N GLY A 74 -13.38 38.73 24.09
CA GLY A 74 -12.77 37.52 24.68
C GLY A 74 -11.30 37.61 25.11
N GLY A 75 -10.74 38.82 25.31
CA GLY A 75 -9.31 39.04 25.56
C GLY A 75 -8.41 39.08 24.31
N TYR A 76 -8.98 38.90 23.11
CA TYR A 76 -8.32 39.12 21.83
C TYR A 76 -8.56 40.55 21.35
N ASN A 77 -7.48 41.22 20.93
CA ASN A 77 -7.56 42.54 20.32
C ASN A 77 -6.62 42.57 19.11
N TYR A 78 -7.21 42.48 17.92
CA TYR A 78 -6.51 42.60 16.65
C TYR A 78 -6.96 43.89 15.97
N THR A 79 -6.03 44.69 15.47
CA THR A 79 -6.32 45.85 14.64
C THR A 79 -5.27 45.94 13.54
N ASP A 80 -5.72 46.17 12.32
CA ASP A 80 -4.86 46.31 11.15
C ASP A 80 -5.36 47.44 10.26
N VAL A 81 -4.44 48.04 9.51
CA VAL A 81 -4.71 49.16 8.62
C VAL A 81 -4.44 48.70 7.19
N PHE A 82 -5.40 48.93 6.31
CA PHE A 82 -5.27 48.59 4.90
C PHE A 82 -5.26 49.85 4.04
N TRP A 83 -4.46 49.80 2.98
CA TRP A 83 -4.22 50.91 2.07
C TRP A 83 -4.37 50.44 0.63
N ASP A 84 -5.12 51.19 -0.17
CA ASP A 84 -5.32 51.00 -1.61
C ASP A 84 -5.55 49.53 -1.98
N THR A 85 -6.47 48.87 -1.28
CA THR A 85 -6.79 47.45 -1.52
C THR A 85 -8.24 47.23 -1.88
N THR A 86 -8.49 46.21 -2.71
CA THR A 86 -9.83 45.68 -3.02
C THR A 86 -10.17 44.45 -2.19
N SER A 87 -9.21 43.90 -1.45
CA SER A 87 -9.45 42.80 -0.51
C SER A 87 -8.33 42.66 0.50
N PHE A 88 -8.66 42.25 1.71
CA PHE A 88 -7.65 41.85 2.69
C PHE A 88 -8.09 40.58 3.41
N THR A 89 -7.11 39.85 3.92
CA THR A 89 -7.32 38.56 4.59
C THR A 89 -6.68 38.59 5.96
N VAL A 90 -7.44 38.21 6.97
CA VAL A 90 -6.98 38.08 8.36
C VAL A 90 -7.16 36.64 8.82
N LEU A 91 -6.17 36.14 9.56
CA LEU A 91 -6.27 34.83 10.21
C LEU A 91 -6.83 35.00 11.63
N PHE A 92 -8.01 34.45 11.90
CA PHE A 92 -8.63 34.53 13.22
C PHE A 92 -7.89 33.63 14.21
N LYS A 93 -7.37 34.21 15.30
CA LYS A 93 -6.62 33.49 16.35
C LYS A 93 -7.27 33.56 17.74
N GLY A 94 -8.52 34.00 17.81
CA GLY A 94 -9.26 34.07 19.07
C GLY A 94 -9.58 32.68 19.64
N SER A 95 -9.71 32.60 20.96
CA SER A 95 -10.30 31.45 21.66
C SER A 95 -11.83 31.40 21.48
N SER A 96 -12.51 30.36 21.94
CA SER A 96 -13.97 30.31 21.89
C SER A 96 -14.61 31.48 22.66
N GLY A 97 -15.45 32.25 22.00
CA GLY A 97 -16.09 33.43 22.59
C GLY A 97 -16.83 34.28 21.56
N LEU A 98 -17.45 35.36 22.04
CA LEU A 98 -18.08 36.37 21.19
C LEU A 98 -17.10 37.50 20.92
N TYR A 99 -17.02 37.90 19.65
CA TYR A 99 -16.13 38.94 19.16
C TYR A 99 -16.91 39.94 18.32
N ASN A 100 -16.56 41.21 18.47
CA ASN A 100 -17.00 42.29 17.61
C ASN A 100 -15.97 42.48 16.50
N ILE A 101 -16.43 42.39 15.26
CA ILE A 101 -15.64 42.69 14.07
C ILE A 101 -16.11 44.04 13.54
N SER A 102 -15.19 45.00 13.42
CA SER A 102 -15.46 46.31 12.86
C SER A 102 -14.57 46.61 11.67
N LEU A 103 -15.18 47.17 10.63
CA LEU A 103 -14.53 47.69 9.44
C LEU A 103 -14.88 49.17 9.33
N VAL A 104 -13.88 50.03 9.37
CA VAL A 104 -14.04 51.47 9.14
C VAL A 104 -13.29 51.81 7.87
N SER A 105 -13.99 52.39 6.89
CA SER A 105 -13.37 52.85 5.65
C SER A 105 -13.54 54.35 5.50
N GLU A 106 -12.53 54.99 4.90
CA GLU A 106 -12.57 56.42 4.57
C GLU A 106 -13.59 56.74 3.47
N VAL A 107 -13.99 55.73 2.68
CA VAL A 107 -14.95 55.88 1.59
C VAL A 107 -16.23 55.09 1.90
N PRO A 108 -17.42 55.62 1.62
CA PRO A 108 -18.66 54.87 1.79
C PRO A 108 -18.63 53.56 0.99
N LEU A 109 -18.97 52.47 1.68
CA LEU A 109 -19.07 51.13 1.13
C LEU A 109 -20.56 50.78 1.03
N ASP A 110 -21.15 50.84 -0.16
CA ASP A 110 -22.58 50.51 -0.32
C ASP A 110 -22.84 49.02 -0.02
N TYR A 111 -21.95 48.15 -0.46
CA TYR A 111 -22.02 46.72 -0.23
C TYR A 111 -20.63 46.09 -0.26
N PHE A 112 -20.34 45.19 0.69
CA PHE A 112 -19.10 44.41 0.72
C PHE A 112 -19.38 42.96 1.09
N ASN A 113 -18.50 42.06 0.67
CA ASN A 113 -18.62 40.63 0.96
C ASN A 113 -17.58 40.23 1.99
N VAL A 114 -18.01 39.49 3.01
CA VAL A 114 -17.12 38.80 3.94
C VAL A 114 -17.20 37.32 3.66
N SER A 115 -16.09 36.73 3.23
CA SER A 115 -15.96 35.30 3.04
C SER A 115 -15.10 34.71 4.13
N VAL A 116 -15.58 33.61 4.73
CA VAL A 116 -14.80 32.79 5.65
C VAL A 116 -14.36 31.54 4.92
N SER A 117 -13.05 31.32 4.85
CA SER A 117 -12.45 30.06 4.43
C SER A 117 -11.83 29.38 5.64
N GLY A 118 -12.40 28.26 6.02
CA GLY A 118 -11.90 27.46 7.13
C GLY A 118 -10.86 26.45 6.66
N ALA A 119 -9.85 26.25 7.49
CA ALA A 119 -8.86 25.19 7.28
C ALA A 119 -9.51 23.85 7.66
N ARG A 120 -10.10 23.14 6.70
CA ARG A 120 -10.44 21.74 6.91
C ARG A 120 -9.24 20.88 6.54
N PHE A 121 -8.78 20.05 7.46
CA PHE A 121 -7.96 18.90 7.10
C PHE A 121 -8.70 18.13 6.02
N THR A 122 -8.21 18.19 4.78
CA THR A 122 -8.86 17.45 3.70
C THR A 122 -8.66 15.97 4.00
N TRP A 123 -9.71 15.19 3.77
CA TRP A 123 -9.68 13.73 3.78
C TRP A 123 -8.42 13.13 3.11
N VAL A 124 -7.86 13.81 2.11
CA VAL A 124 -6.60 13.46 1.42
C VAL A 124 -5.41 13.39 2.38
N HIS A 125 -5.24 14.35 3.30
CA HIS A 125 -4.14 14.36 4.27
C HIS A 125 -4.25 13.16 5.23
N ASN A 126 -5.46 12.89 5.73
CA ASN A 126 -5.71 11.75 6.61
C ASN A 126 -5.49 10.42 5.87
N LEU A 127 -5.90 10.33 4.60
CA LEU A 127 -5.74 9.12 3.79
C LEU A 127 -4.25 8.85 3.48
N LEU A 128 -3.48 9.88 3.15
CA LEU A 128 -2.03 9.79 2.96
C LEU A 128 -1.31 9.35 4.23
N ALA A 129 -1.66 9.93 5.39
CA ALA A 129 -1.08 9.58 6.68
C ALA A 129 -1.41 8.12 7.07
N VAL A 130 -2.66 7.69 6.91
CA VAL A 130 -3.09 6.31 7.17
C VAL A 130 -2.39 5.32 6.24
N ALA A 131 -2.29 5.62 4.95
CA ALA A 131 -1.58 4.77 3.99
C ALA A 131 -0.09 4.64 4.35
N GLY A 132 0.56 5.74 4.74
CA GLY A 132 1.93 5.73 5.23
C GLY A 132 2.10 4.85 6.48
N LEU A 133 1.18 4.96 7.44
CA LEU A 133 1.23 4.21 8.70
C LEU A 133 1.03 2.70 8.49
N VAL A 134 0.11 2.31 7.60
CA VAL A 134 -0.09 0.89 7.20
C VAL A 134 1.16 0.32 6.53
N MET A 135 1.80 1.07 5.62
CA MET A 135 3.02 0.63 4.96
C MET A 135 4.20 0.50 5.94
N LEU A 136 4.29 1.40 6.93
CA LEU A 136 5.31 1.35 7.98
C LEU A 136 5.16 0.08 8.82
N ALA A 137 3.93 -0.30 9.18
CA ALA A 137 3.63 -1.52 9.92
C ALA A 137 3.88 -2.80 9.11
N ALA A 138 3.62 -2.77 7.80
CA ALA A 138 3.87 -3.90 6.90
C ALA A 138 5.37 -4.22 6.72
N SER A 139 6.25 -3.21 6.85
CA SER A 139 7.70 -3.37 6.69
C SER A 139 8.32 -4.41 7.65
N PRO A 140 8.23 -4.28 8.99
CA PRO A 140 8.74 -5.29 9.92
C PRO A 140 7.97 -6.61 9.81
N GLY A 141 6.66 -6.56 9.51
CA GLY A 141 5.82 -7.75 9.31
C GLY A 141 6.35 -8.66 8.20
N SER A 142 6.81 -8.10 7.08
CA SER A 142 7.37 -8.87 5.97
C SER A 142 8.66 -9.62 6.34
N ILE A 143 9.53 -9.02 7.16
CA ILE A 143 10.77 -9.65 7.66
C ILE A 143 10.42 -10.76 8.64
N PHE A 144 9.50 -10.48 9.57
CA PHE A 144 9.06 -11.44 10.59
C PHE A 144 8.44 -12.69 9.95
N PHE A 145 7.52 -12.52 8.99
CA PHE A 145 6.91 -13.63 8.26
C PHE A 145 7.94 -14.46 7.46
N TYR A 146 8.94 -13.81 6.85
CA TYR A 146 10.02 -14.52 6.17
C TYR A 146 10.85 -15.37 7.15
N TYR A 147 11.08 -14.87 8.37
CA TYR A 147 11.80 -15.63 9.39
C TYR A 147 10.98 -16.83 9.89
N LEU A 148 9.69 -16.63 10.16
CA LEU A 148 8.76 -17.69 10.55
C LEU A 148 8.70 -18.82 9.53
N THR A 149 8.49 -18.50 8.24
CA THR A 149 8.43 -19.50 7.16
C THR A 149 9.75 -20.25 6.95
N LYS A 150 10.88 -19.69 7.39
CA LYS A 150 12.17 -20.39 7.36
C LYS A 150 12.35 -21.32 8.55
N GLN A 151 11.89 -20.92 9.74
CA GLN A 151 12.06 -21.68 10.98
C GLN A 151 11.00 -22.79 11.13
N TYR A 152 9.78 -22.50 10.71
CA TYR A 152 8.63 -23.40 10.73
C TYR A 152 8.06 -23.48 9.30
N PRO A 153 8.71 -24.25 8.42
CA PRO A 153 8.24 -24.40 7.05
C PRO A 153 6.87 -25.08 7.06
N ASP A 154 5.91 -24.52 6.33
CA ASP A 154 4.63 -25.19 6.11
C ASP A 154 4.87 -26.52 5.40
N THR A 155 4.34 -27.60 5.96
CA THR A 155 4.48 -28.96 5.43
C THR A 155 3.11 -29.53 5.09
N LYS A 156 3.04 -30.19 3.94
CA LYS A 156 1.90 -31.02 3.54
C LYS A 156 2.43 -32.41 3.20
N SER A 157 1.77 -33.45 3.70
CA SER A 157 2.13 -34.84 3.43
C SER A 157 0.88 -35.67 3.19
N ASP A 158 0.99 -36.63 2.28
CA ASP A 158 -0.08 -37.59 1.96
C ASP A 158 0.54 -38.86 1.38
N VAL A 159 -0.25 -39.91 1.26
CA VAL A 159 0.15 -41.18 0.66
C VAL A 159 -0.76 -41.44 -0.54
N VAL A 160 -0.16 -41.62 -1.70
CA VAL A 160 -0.87 -41.88 -2.96
C VAL A 160 -0.45 -43.27 -3.42
N GLU A 161 -1.37 -44.24 -3.33
CA GLU A 161 -1.14 -45.62 -3.82
C GLU A 161 0.19 -46.24 -3.32
N GLY A 162 0.52 -46.02 -2.04
CA GLY A 162 1.74 -46.54 -1.42
C GLY A 162 2.99 -45.68 -1.60
N VAL A 163 2.90 -44.57 -2.32
CA VAL A 163 3.98 -43.58 -2.51
C VAL A 163 3.76 -42.42 -1.54
N ALA A 164 4.74 -42.15 -0.67
CA ALA A 164 4.64 -41.04 0.27
C ALA A 164 5.05 -39.73 -0.41
N VAL A 165 4.15 -38.75 -0.41
CA VAL A 165 4.37 -37.40 -0.93
C VAL A 165 4.58 -36.48 0.26
N THR A 166 5.68 -35.74 0.29
CA THR A 166 5.92 -34.70 1.31
C THR A 166 6.38 -33.42 0.65
N CYS A 167 5.61 -32.35 0.80
CA CYS A 167 5.91 -31.02 0.29
C CYS A 167 6.15 -30.05 1.43
N ARG A 168 7.11 -29.14 1.26
CA ARG A 168 7.49 -28.14 2.25
C ARG A 168 7.78 -26.81 1.59
N THR A 169 7.33 -25.73 2.20
CA THR A 169 7.67 -24.37 1.77
C THR A 169 8.96 -23.91 2.45
N LYS A 170 9.96 -23.47 1.67
CA LYS A 170 11.22 -22.94 2.19
C LYS A 170 11.35 -21.45 1.86
N GLY A 171 10.83 -20.61 2.75
CA GLY A 171 10.71 -19.16 2.52
C GLY A 171 9.38 -18.81 1.85
N TYR A 172 9.36 -17.88 0.89
CA TYR A 172 8.11 -17.47 0.22
C TYR A 172 7.92 -18.09 -1.16
N ASP A 173 9.02 -18.24 -1.93
CA ASP A 173 8.98 -18.50 -3.36
C ASP A 173 9.52 -19.88 -3.76
N ARG A 174 9.85 -20.72 -2.78
CA ARG A 174 10.47 -22.03 -3.00
C ARG A 174 9.68 -23.10 -2.28
N HIS A 175 9.34 -24.15 -3.00
CA HIS A 175 8.68 -25.32 -2.48
C HIS A 175 9.48 -26.56 -2.86
N GLU A 176 9.68 -27.45 -1.90
CA GLU A 176 10.37 -28.71 -2.09
C GLU A 176 9.39 -29.83 -1.83
N CYS A 177 9.17 -30.68 -2.82
CA CYS A 177 8.37 -31.87 -2.72
C CYS A 177 9.21 -33.11 -2.95
N GLN A 178 8.97 -34.14 -2.15
CA GLN A 178 9.65 -35.42 -2.25
C GLN A 178 8.58 -36.50 -2.44
N LEU A 179 8.76 -37.30 -3.49
CA LEU A 179 8.06 -38.56 -3.70
C LEU A 179 8.98 -39.68 -3.22
N ARG A 180 8.65 -40.34 -2.11
CA ARG A 180 9.36 -41.51 -1.62
C ARG A 180 8.74 -42.76 -2.21
N LEU A 181 9.56 -43.51 -2.92
CA LEU A 181 9.15 -44.72 -3.61
C LEU A 181 9.35 -45.94 -2.69
N PRO A 182 8.49 -46.96 -2.78
CA PRO A 182 8.51 -48.11 -1.88
C PRO A 182 9.70 -49.07 -2.11
N ALA A 183 10.42 -48.96 -3.22
CA ALA A 183 11.57 -49.80 -3.56
C ALA A 183 12.67 -48.99 -4.27
N SER A 184 13.91 -49.49 -4.21
CA SER A 184 15.03 -48.93 -4.94
C SER A 184 14.80 -49.07 -6.46
N LEU A 185 14.91 -47.95 -7.17
CA LEU A 185 14.74 -47.90 -8.61
C LEU A 185 15.99 -48.43 -9.33
N ASP A 186 15.81 -49.49 -10.10
CA ASP A 186 16.79 -49.90 -11.11
C ASP A 186 16.87 -48.86 -12.25
N GLU A 187 18.00 -48.81 -12.96
CA GLU A 187 18.30 -47.81 -14.00
C GLU A 187 17.28 -47.85 -15.16
N GLY A 188 16.76 -49.03 -15.50
CA GLY A 188 15.69 -49.17 -16.50
C GLY A 188 14.35 -48.58 -16.06
N VAL A 189 14.07 -48.57 -14.75
CA VAL A 189 12.87 -47.93 -14.19
C VAL A 189 13.06 -46.42 -14.09
N LYS A 190 14.24 -45.95 -13.69
CA LYS A 190 14.58 -44.52 -13.69
C LYS A 190 14.43 -43.90 -15.07
N THR A 191 14.91 -44.57 -16.11
CA THR A 191 14.83 -44.07 -17.49
C THR A 191 13.38 -43.95 -17.95
N ARG A 192 12.52 -44.93 -17.63
CA ARG A 192 11.08 -44.86 -17.90
C ARG A 192 10.39 -43.74 -17.13
N LEU A 193 10.72 -43.59 -15.84
CA LEU A 193 10.18 -42.53 -15.00
C LEU A 193 10.58 -41.15 -15.52
N ARG A 194 11.83 -40.98 -15.96
CA ARG A 194 12.33 -39.74 -16.58
C ARG A 194 11.53 -39.40 -17.85
N SER A 195 11.38 -40.36 -18.77
CA SER A 195 10.58 -40.16 -19.98
C SER A 195 9.16 -39.74 -19.63
N ALA A 196 8.52 -40.46 -18.70
CA ALA A 196 7.14 -40.17 -18.30
C ALA A 196 6.99 -38.78 -17.64
N LEU A 197 7.97 -38.34 -16.85
CA LEU A 197 8.03 -36.98 -16.31
C LEU A 197 8.17 -35.94 -17.41
N VAL A 198 9.10 -36.14 -18.35
CA VAL A 198 9.30 -35.22 -19.48
C VAL A 198 8.03 -35.10 -20.31
N ASP A 199 7.38 -36.22 -20.59
CA ASP A 199 6.11 -36.27 -21.33
C ASP A 199 4.99 -35.54 -20.58
N PHE A 200 4.84 -35.79 -19.27
CA PHE A 200 3.85 -35.12 -18.42
C PHE A 200 4.03 -33.60 -18.46
N TYR A 201 5.24 -33.10 -18.19
CA TYR A 201 5.48 -31.66 -18.14
C TYR A 201 5.38 -31.02 -19.54
N THR A 202 5.81 -31.71 -20.59
CA THR A 202 5.66 -31.23 -21.97
C THR A 202 4.18 -31.11 -22.36
N HIS A 203 3.36 -32.10 -21.98
CA HIS A 203 1.91 -32.05 -22.17
C HIS A 203 1.26 -30.88 -21.41
N HIS A 204 1.79 -30.55 -20.23
CA HIS A 204 1.37 -29.39 -19.44
C HIS A 204 2.05 -28.07 -19.85
N ASN A 205 2.50 -27.96 -21.10
CA ASN A 205 3.12 -26.76 -21.69
C ASN A 205 4.42 -26.29 -21.01
N TYR A 206 5.20 -27.20 -20.43
CA TYR A 206 6.57 -26.89 -20.02
C TYR A 206 7.57 -27.12 -21.15
N VAL A 207 8.66 -26.36 -21.12
CA VAL A 207 9.90 -26.67 -21.85
C VAL A 207 10.78 -27.43 -20.88
N CYS A 208 11.05 -28.69 -21.22
CA CYS A 208 11.91 -29.58 -20.44
C CYS A 208 13.33 -29.58 -21.03
N THR A 209 14.33 -29.66 -20.16
CA THR A 209 15.74 -29.75 -20.51
C THR A 209 16.40 -30.71 -19.54
N GLU A 210 16.92 -31.81 -20.05
CA GLU A 210 17.72 -32.74 -19.27
C GLU A 210 19.12 -32.15 -19.09
N LEU A 211 19.55 -31.96 -17.84
CA LEU A 211 20.84 -31.35 -17.52
C LEU A 211 21.92 -32.40 -17.25
N THR A 212 21.58 -33.40 -16.44
CA THR A 212 22.42 -34.56 -16.11
C THR A 212 21.54 -35.80 -16.04
N GLY A 213 22.14 -37.00 -16.02
CA GLY A 213 21.41 -38.27 -16.09
C GLY A 213 20.26 -38.45 -15.08
N ASP A 214 20.29 -37.74 -13.96
CA ASP A 214 19.24 -37.77 -12.92
C ASP A 214 18.49 -36.44 -12.73
N LEU A 215 18.85 -35.37 -13.46
CA LEU A 215 18.32 -34.02 -13.24
C LEU A 215 17.59 -33.47 -14.47
N ILE A 216 16.30 -33.20 -14.31
CA ILE A 216 15.44 -32.57 -15.30
C ILE A 216 15.13 -31.13 -14.84
N TYR A 217 15.32 -30.16 -15.72
CA TYR A 217 14.81 -28.81 -15.55
C TYR A 217 13.56 -28.64 -16.42
N ALA A 218 12.46 -28.17 -15.84
CA ALA A 218 11.27 -27.82 -16.59
C ALA A 218 10.80 -26.41 -16.26
N ARG A 219 10.44 -25.66 -17.30
CA ARG A 219 9.95 -24.29 -17.19
C ARG A 219 8.69 -24.10 -18.03
N HIS A 220 7.62 -23.61 -17.41
CA HIS A 220 6.35 -23.44 -18.10
C HIS A 220 6.47 -22.39 -19.23
N ARG A 221 6.03 -22.72 -20.46
CA ARG A 221 6.19 -21.88 -21.69
C ARG A 221 5.60 -20.49 -21.54
N ARG A 222 4.39 -20.42 -20.97
CA ARG A 222 3.71 -19.15 -20.65
C ARG A 222 3.94 -18.69 -19.21
N GLY A 223 4.66 -19.49 -18.44
CA GLY A 223 4.53 -19.52 -16.99
C GLY A 223 5.74 -18.98 -16.26
N ARG A 224 5.49 -18.79 -14.97
CA ARG A 224 6.28 -17.96 -14.05
C ARG A 224 7.00 -18.83 -13.02
N ASN A 225 6.98 -20.14 -13.25
CA ASN A 225 7.39 -21.19 -12.33
C ASN A 225 8.44 -22.07 -13.03
N GLU A 226 9.45 -22.43 -12.27
CA GLU A 226 10.56 -23.28 -12.67
C GLU A 226 10.57 -24.47 -11.72
N VAL A 227 10.75 -25.68 -12.25
CA VAL A 227 10.87 -26.89 -11.44
C VAL A 227 12.17 -27.61 -11.81
N PHE A 228 12.92 -27.99 -10.78
CA PHE A 228 14.06 -28.88 -10.90
C PHE A 228 13.67 -30.24 -10.31
N ILE A 229 13.79 -31.29 -11.09
CA ILE A 229 13.36 -32.63 -10.74
C ILE A 229 14.59 -33.51 -10.69
N ASN A 230 14.91 -34.05 -9.53
CA ASN A 230 16.01 -34.99 -9.32
C ASN A 230 15.45 -36.39 -9.08
N VAL A 231 15.76 -37.33 -9.97
CA VAL A 231 15.34 -38.73 -9.90
C VAL A 231 16.43 -39.55 -9.20
N GLY A 232 16.34 -39.65 -7.87
CA GLY A 232 17.25 -40.45 -7.06
C GLY A 232 16.92 -41.95 -7.08
N ARG A 233 17.64 -42.73 -6.25
CA ARG A 233 17.41 -44.18 -6.12
C ARG A 233 16.09 -44.55 -5.45
N GLU A 234 15.66 -43.80 -4.44
CA GLU A 234 14.45 -44.10 -3.65
C GLU A 234 13.52 -42.88 -3.52
N VAL A 235 13.98 -41.72 -4.00
CA VAL A 235 13.26 -40.45 -3.84
C VAL A 235 13.36 -39.66 -5.13
N VAL A 236 12.21 -39.17 -5.60
CA VAL A 236 12.16 -38.12 -6.63
C VAL A 236 11.90 -36.79 -5.93
N THR A 237 12.83 -35.85 -6.10
CA THR A 237 12.74 -34.53 -5.47
C THR A 237 12.36 -33.49 -6.52
N PHE A 238 11.28 -32.75 -6.26
CA PHE A 238 10.81 -31.62 -7.06
C PHE A 238 11.08 -30.33 -6.31
N GLN A 239 11.94 -29.46 -6.85
CA GLN A 239 12.21 -28.14 -6.32
C GLN A 239 11.53 -27.11 -7.20
N TYR A 240 10.37 -26.65 -6.74
CA TYR A 240 9.61 -25.60 -7.39
C TYR A 240 10.09 -24.22 -6.95
N ARG A 241 10.18 -23.33 -7.93
CA ARG A 241 10.48 -21.91 -7.73
C ARG A 241 9.43 -21.07 -8.43
N VAL A 242 8.66 -20.34 -7.64
CA VAL A 242 7.68 -19.36 -8.11
C VAL A 242 8.35 -17.99 -8.21
N ARG A 243 7.95 -17.14 -9.16
CA ARG A 243 8.44 -15.75 -9.19
C ARG A 243 8.02 -15.00 -7.92
N LYS A 244 8.99 -14.43 -7.21
CA LYS A 244 8.81 -13.72 -5.92
C LYS A 244 7.66 -12.72 -5.85
N PHE A 245 7.42 -11.92 -6.89
CA PHE A 245 6.35 -10.92 -6.89
C PHE A 245 4.94 -11.52 -6.88
N LEU A 246 4.82 -12.82 -7.13
CA LEU A 246 3.57 -13.56 -7.24
C LEU A 246 3.51 -14.71 -6.25
N ALA A 247 4.53 -14.85 -5.40
CA ALA A 247 4.62 -15.94 -4.45
C ALA A 247 3.69 -15.66 -3.27
N HIS A 248 2.76 -16.57 -3.03
CA HIS A 248 1.76 -16.55 -1.98
C HIS A 248 2.05 -17.57 -0.87
N GLY A 249 3.21 -18.24 -0.91
CA GLY A 249 3.66 -19.14 0.16
C GLY A 249 2.81 -20.40 0.27
N SER A 250 2.11 -20.59 1.39
CA SER A 250 1.28 -21.77 1.67
C SER A 250 0.18 -22.02 0.64
N ARG A 251 -0.32 -20.97 -0.02
CA ARG A 251 -1.30 -21.11 -1.11
C ARG A 251 -0.70 -21.75 -2.36
N ASP A 252 0.56 -21.41 -2.68
CA ASP A 252 1.28 -22.03 -3.79
C ASP A 252 1.67 -23.47 -3.45
N LEU A 253 1.96 -23.75 -2.17
CA LEU A 253 2.24 -25.10 -1.68
C LEU A 253 1.08 -26.07 -1.99
N GLU A 254 -0.17 -25.61 -1.92
CA GLU A 254 -1.33 -26.45 -2.24
C GLU A 254 -1.41 -26.82 -3.72
N TRP A 255 -1.14 -25.85 -4.59
CA TRP A 255 -1.06 -26.08 -6.03
C TRP A 255 0.09 -27.02 -6.37
N VAL A 256 1.30 -26.76 -5.84
CA VAL A 256 2.49 -27.61 -6.04
C VAL A 256 2.24 -29.03 -5.52
N PHE A 257 1.63 -29.15 -4.35
CA PHE A 257 1.31 -30.44 -3.75
C PHE A 257 0.34 -31.24 -4.62
N LYS A 258 -0.67 -30.58 -5.20
CA LYS A 258 -1.60 -31.20 -6.15
C LYS A 258 -0.88 -31.65 -7.42
N GLU A 259 -0.02 -30.81 -8.00
CA GLU A 259 0.73 -31.14 -9.21
C GLU A 259 1.63 -32.37 -9.00
N VAL A 260 2.36 -32.42 -7.88
CA VAL A 260 3.22 -33.57 -7.54
C VAL A 260 2.40 -34.85 -7.29
N ARG A 261 1.21 -34.72 -6.70
CA ARG A 261 0.27 -35.83 -6.56
C ARG A 261 -0.23 -36.35 -7.90
N ASP A 262 -0.58 -35.45 -8.82
CA ASP A 262 -1.05 -35.82 -10.16
C ASP A 262 0.08 -36.46 -10.98
N VAL A 263 1.31 -35.98 -10.83
CA VAL A 263 2.52 -36.63 -11.37
C VAL A 263 2.66 -38.04 -10.82
N ALA A 264 2.57 -38.23 -9.50
CA ALA A 264 2.70 -39.54 -8.87
C ALA A 264 1.71 -40.56 -9.46
N ARG A 265 0.44 -40.17 -9.59
CA ARG A 265 -0.60 -41.01 -10.23
C ARG A 265 -0.27 -41.32 -11.69
N ALA A 266 0.03 -40.29 -12.48
CA ALA A 266 0.21 -40.43 -13.92
C ALA A 266 1.47 -41.24 -14.30
N THR A 267 2.55 -41.12 -13.52
CA THR A 267 3.85 -41.72 -13.87
C THR A 267 4.12 -43.06 -13.19
N LEU A 268 3.50 -43.35 -12.05
CA LEU A 268 3.75 -44.59 -11.30
C LEU A 268 2.67 -45.66 -11.53
N GLY A 269 1.60 -45.35 -12.26
CA GLY A 269 0.73 -46.35 -12.88
C GLY A 269 -0.04 -47.22 -11.89
N TYR A 270 -0.84 -46.58 -11.03
CA TYR A 270 -1.98 -47.20 -10.36
C TYR A 270 -3.27 -46.49 -10.76
#